data_AF-A0AAD5QID9-F1
#
_entry.id   AF-A0AAD5QID9-F1
#
_cell.length_a   1.000
_cell.length_b   1.000
_cell.length_c   1.000
_cell.angle_alpha   90.00
_cell.angle_beta   90.00
_cell.angle_gamma   90.00
#
_symmetry.space_group_name_H-M   'P 1'
#
loop_
_entity.id
_entity.type
_entity.pdbx_description
1 polymer ?
#
loop_
_entity_poly.entity_id
_entity_poly.type
_entity_poly.pdbx_seq_one_letter_code
_entity_poly.pdbx_strand_id
1 'polypeptide(L)'
;MLSLVKCICERATKLLFRDKRSRLTLLEGDRQTTLLNFCTYVQWVPGSEVIVAQSGNTLHVWYNPSLPDQVNTVPIKGEVEGVQRDPERTEVIVQEASAKVAYELDNVQIDFGSAIDAGDLAKAAAFLDHYNVDDS
;
A
#
# COMPACT_ATOMS: atom_id res chain seq x y z
N MET A 1 16.90 6.11 20.73
CA MET A 1 15.80 6.82 20.04
C MET A 1 15.20 5.84 19.03
N LEU A 2 14.09 5.17 19.37
CA LEU A 2 13.46 4.24 18.43
C LEU A 2 12.89 5.06 17.27
N SER A 3 13.31 4.79 16.04
CA SER A 3 12.66 5.26 14.82
C SER A 3 11.34 4.51 14.64
N LEU A 4 10.40 4.77 15.55
CA LEU A 4 9.04 4.28 15.46
C LEU A 4 8.34 5.14 14.40
N VAL A 5 8.35 4.69 13.14
CA VAL A 5 7.46 5.23 12.11
C VAL A 5 6.05 4.81 12.53
N LYS A 6 5.40 5.61 13.36
CA LYS A 6 3.97 5.49 13.70
C LYS A 6 3.21 6.26 12.63
N CYS A 7 2.77 5.57 11.59
CA CYS A 7 1.87 6.17 10.61
C CYS A 7 0.46 5.67 10.87
N ILE A 8 -0.41 6.60 11.24
CA ILE A 8 -1.86 6.39 11.36
C ILE A 8 -2.43 6.37 9.93
N CYS A 9 -3.33 5.45 9.61
CA CYS A 9 -4.06 5.50 8.34
C CYS A 9 -4.98 6.72 8.27
N GLU A 10 -5.48 7.06 7.07
CA GLU A 10 -6.31 8.25 6.85
C GLU A 10 -7.52 8.30 7.79
N ARG A 11 -8.15 7.14 8.04
CA ARG A 11 -9.33 7.03 8.91
C ARG A 11 -9.04 6.88 10.39
N ALA A 12 -7.76 6.88 10.80
CA ALA A 12 -7.34 6.64 12.18
C ALA A 12 -7.84 5.34 12.83
N THR A 13 -8.06 4.30 12.02
CA THR A 13 -8.50 2.97 12.48
C THR A 13 -7.36 1.95 12.59
N LYS A 14 -6.26 2.19 11.89
CA LYS A 14 -5.10 1.29 11.78
C LYS A 14 -3.80 2.03 12.04
N LEU A 15 -2.86 1.36 12.69
CA LEU A 15 -1.49 1.83 12.90
C LEU A 15 -0.51 0.90 12.21
N LEU A 16 0.46 1.48 11.50
CA LEU A 16 1.66 0.76 11.09
C LEU A 16 2.82 1.15 11.97
N PHE A 17 3.63 0.15 12.32
CA PHE A 17 4.92 0.38 12.93
C PHE A 17 5.93 -0.69 12.54
N ARG A 18 7.20 -0.28 12.51
CA ARG A 18 8.35 -1.15 12.33
C ARG A 18 9.14 -1.24 13.63
N ASP A 19 9.49 -2.47 14.05
CA ASP A 19 10.29 -2.69 15.25
C ASP A 19 11.81 -2.58 14.98
N LYS A 20 12.63 -2.76 16.04
CA LYS A 20 14.10 -2.71 15.92
C LYS A 20 14.71 -3.85 15.10
N ARG A 21 13.94 -4.91 14.80
CA ARG A 21 14.33 -6.05 13.96
C ARG A 21 13.80 -5.90 12.54
N SER A 22 13.34 -4.70 12.17
CA SER A 22 12.74 -4.41 10.87
C SER A 22 11.49 -5.25 10.59
N ARG A 23 10.76 -5.68 11.61
CA ARG A 23 9.46 -6.34 11.44
C ARG A 23 8.37 -5.28 11.30
N LEU A 24 7.65 -5.32 10.19
CA LEU A 24 6.47 -4.48 9.94
C LEU A 24 5.24 -5.13 10.56
N THR A 25 4.52 -4.36 11.37
CA THR A 25 3.30 -4.79 12.05
C THR A 25 2.17 -3.81 11.79
N LEU A 26 0.99 -4.36 11.49
CA LEU A 26 -0.29 -3.65 11.47
C LEU A 26 -1.01 -3.88 12.79
N LEU A 27 -1.52 -2.81 13.39
CA LEU A 27 -2.43 -2.85 14.53
C LEU A 27 -3.79 -2.30 14.11
N GLU A 28 -4.84 -3.08 14.33
CA GLU A 28 -6.24 -2.69 14.08
C GLU A 28 -7.05 -3.05 15.33
N GLY A 29 -7.42 -2.04 16.14
CA GLY A 29 -7.96 -2.27 17.48
C GLY A 29 -6.95 -2.99 18.38
N ASP A 30 -7.32 -4.16 18.89
CA ASP A 30 -6.46 -5.06 19.68
C ASP A 30 -5.73 -6.12 18.83
N ARG A 31 -6.07 -6.22 17.54
CA ARG A 31 -5.50 -7.19 16.62
C ARG A 31 -4.15 -6.71 16.09
N GLN A 32 -3.11 -7.46 16.40
CA GLN A 32 -1.75 -7.22 15.91
C GLN A 32 -1.37 -8.28 14.87
N THR A 33 -1.04 -7.84 13.66
CA THR A 33 -0.67 -8.71 12.53
C THR A 33 0.73 -8.35 12.04
N THR A 34 1.63 -9.33 11.97
CA THR A 34 2.93 -9.15 11.31
C THR A 34 2.74 -9.24 9.80
N LEU A 35 3.08 -8.18 9.07
CA LEU A 35 2.94 -8.13 7.61
C LEU A 35 4.21 -8.60 6.89
N LEU A 36 5.38 -8.14 7.36
CA LEU A 36 6.64 -8.34 6.66
C LEU A 36 7.82 -8.38 7.63
N ASN A 37 8.81 -9.23 7.35
CA ASN A 37 10.11 -9.21 8.02
C ASN A 37 11.14 -8.50 7.13
N PHE A 38 12.21 -7.97 7.72
CA PHE A 38 13.28 -7.27 6.99
C PHE A 38 12.78 -6.05 6.17
N CYS A 39 11.72 -5.40 6.65
CA CYS A 39 11.13 -4.24 6.00
C CYS A 39 12.10 -3.05 6.04
N THR A 40 12.52 -2.56 4.87
CA THR A 40 13.43 -1.41 4.73
C THR A 40 12.67 -0.10 4.54
N TYR A 41 11.52 -0.16 3.88
CA TYR A 41 10.62 0.97 3.62
C TYR A 41 9.16 0.59 3.91
N VAL A 42 8.36 1.53 4.40
CA VAL A 42 6.90 1.40 4.48
C VAL A 42 6.20 2.77 4.44
N GLN A 43 5.08 2.85 3.72
CA GLN A 43 4.21 4.02 3.67
C GLN A 43 2.76 3.60 3.40
N TRP A 44 1.80 4.36 3.92
CA TRP A 44 0.44 4.38 3.37
C TRP A 44 0.45 5.14 2.04
N VAL A 45 -0.30 4.63 1.06
CA VAL A 45 -0.62 5.40 -0.15
C VAL A 45 -1.45 6.62 0.28
N PRO A 46 -1.11 7.85 -0.13
CA PRO A 46 -1.85 9.04 0.27
C PRO A 46 -3.35 8.95 -0.07
N GLY A 47 -4.22 9.32 0.86
CA GLY A 47 -5.67 9.33 0.65
C GLY A 47 -6.29 7.95 0.39
N SER A 48 -5.66 6.86 0.81
CA SER A 48 -6.26 5.52 0.84
C SER A 48 -5.76 4.71 2.03
N GLU A 49 -6.25 3.47 2.13
CA GLU A 49 -5.86 2.50 3.14
C GLU A 49 -4.89 1.46 2.57
N VAL A 50 -4.26 1.75 1.42
CA VAL A 50 -3.30 0.83 0.79
C VAL A 50 -1.92 1.01 1.41
N ILE A 51 -1.23 -0.11 1.64
CA ILE A 51 0.13 -0.12 2.21
C ILE A 51 1.12 -0.50 1.13
N VAL A 52 2.20 0.27 1.03
CA VAL A 52 3.38 -0.05 0.24
C VAL A 52 4.55 -0.29 1.19
N ALA A 53 5.23 -1.42 1.05
CA ALA A 53 6.45 -1.71 1.79
C ALA A 53 7.51 -2.37 0.91
N GLN A 54 8.76 -2.32 1.36
CA GLN A 54 9.89 -2.97 0.70
C GLN A 54 10.57 -3.94 1.66
N SER A 55 10.98 -5.10 1.16
CA SER A 55 11.94 -6.00 1.79
C SER A 55 12.92 -6.51 0.73
N GLY A 56 14.19 -6.16 0.85
CA GLY A 56 15.19 -6.45 -0.18
C GLY A 56 14.79 -5.83 -1.52
N ASN A 57 14.82 -6.64 -2.58
CA ASN A 57 14.50 -6.22 -3.94
C ASN A 57 13.03 -6.50 -4.32
N THR A 58 12.14 -6.50 -3.33
CA THR A 58 10.72 -6.79 -3.52
C THR A 58 9.87 -5.71 -2.89
N LEU A 59 9.01 -5.12 -3.71
CA LEU A 59 7.91 -4.26 -3.31
C LEU A 59 6.72 -5.14 -2.92
N HIS A 60 6.10 -4.82 -1.80
CA HIS A 60 4.91 -5.47 -1.27
C HIS A 60 3.79 -4.44 -1.17
N VAL A 61 2.63 -4.77 -1.76
CA VAL A 61 1.47 -3.88 -1.80
C VAL A 61 0.26 -4.61 -1.23
N TRP A 62 -0.30 -4.08 -0.14
CA TRP A 62 -1.57 -4.54 0.42
C TRP A 62 -2.66 -3.55 0.07
N TYR A 63 -3.46 -3.89 -0.94
CA TYR A 63 -4.67 -3.11 -1.29
C TYR A 63 -5.77 -3.26 -0.22
N ASN A 64 -5.76 -4.38 0.51
CA ASN A 64 -6.57 -4.57 1.72
C ASN A 64 -5.69 -5.09 2.87
N PRO A 65 -5.24 -4.20 3.78
CA PRO A 65 -4.39 -4.58 4.91
C PRO A 65 -5.03 -5.55 5.91
N SER A 66 -6.36 -5.64 5.93
CA SER A 66 -7.07 -6.57 6.80
C SER A 66 -7.00 -8.02 6.31
N LEU A 67 -6.51 -8.24 5.09
CA LEU A 67 -6.23 -9.56 4.47
C LEU A 67 -4.72 -9.68 4.18
N PRO A 68 -3.88 -9.94 5.20
CA PRO A 68 -2.41 -9.88 5.08
C PRO A 68 -1.83 -10.86 4.06
N ASP A 69 -2.52 -11.98 3.82
CA ASP A 69 -2.10 -13.01 2.86
C ASP A 69 -2.34 -12.59 1.40
N GLN A 70 -3.18 -11.57 1.14
CA GLN A 70 -3.44 -11.01 -0.19
C GLN A 70 -2.44 -9.90 -0.53
N VAL A 71 -1.16 -10.19 -0.38
CA VAL A 71 -0.08 -9.27 -0.75
C VAL A 71 0.25 -9.39 -2.24
N ASN A 72 0.31 -8.26 -2.93
CA ASN A 72 0.85 -8.17 -4.26
C ASN A 72 2.35 -7.87 -4.20
N THR A 73 3.16 -8.63 -4.94
CA THR A 73 4.63 -8.47 -4.93
C THR A 73 5.17 -8.08 -6.29
N VAL A 74 6.02 -7.06 -6.34
CA VAL A 74 6.66 -6.59 -7.57
C VAL A 74 8.18 -6.58 -7.38
N PRO A 75 8.98 -7.22 -8.26
CA PRO A 75 10.43 -7.12 -8.18
C PRO A 75 10.90 -5.71 -8.55
N ILE A 76 11.84 -5.17 -7.77
CA ILE A 76 12.43 -3.84 -7.99
C ILE A 76 13.97 -3.93 -7.99
N LYS A 77 14.68 -2.96 -8.56
CA LYS A 77 16.15 -2.98 -8.69
C LYS A 77 16.87 -1.93 -7.84
N GLY A 78 16.20 -1.39 -6.83
CA GLY A 78 16.72 -0.30 -6.02
C GLY A 78 15.93 -0.13 -4.72
N GLU A 79 16.12 1.03 -4.09
CA GLU A 79 15.47 1.37 -2.82
C GLU A 79 14.27 2.28 -3.06
N VAL A 80 13.17 2.02 -2.36
CA VAL A 80 11.98 2.88 -2.42
C VAL A 80 12.28 4.20 -1.72
N GLU A 81 11.96 5.31 -2.40
CA GLU A 81 12.11 6.66 -1.85
C GLU A 81 10.77 7.30 -1.45
N GLY A 82 9.68 6.90 -2.09
CA GLY A 82 8.39 7.57 -1.92
C GLY A 82 7.24 6.89 -2.64
N VAL A 83 6.03 7.21 -2.21
CA VAL A 83 4.80 6.92 -2.95
C VAL A 83 4.15 8.24 -3.35
N GLN A 84 3.81 8.35 -4.63
CA GLN A 84 3.11 9.50 -5.22
C GLN A 84 1.73 9.06 -5.69
N ARG A 85 0.73 9.88 -5.43
CA ARG A 85 -0.63 9.68 -5.94
C ARG A 85 -1.19 11.00 -6.43
N ASP A 86 -1.72 10.97 -7.63
CA ASP A 86 -2.52 12.02 -8.23
C ASP A 86 -3.89 11.45 -8.66
N PRO A 87 -4.81 12.24 -9.23
CA PRO A 87 -6.13 11.74 -9.61
C PRO A 87 -6.14 10.66 -10.69
N GLU A 88 -5.06 10.52 -11.48
CA GLU A 88 -5.01 9.60 -12.62
C GLU A 88 -4.14 8.38 -12.33
N ARG A 89 -3.11 8.51 -11.49
CA ARG A 89 -2.18 7.42 -11.22
C ARG A 89 -1.62 7.42 -9.79
N THR A 90 -1.24 6.22 -9.37
CA THR A 90 -0.47 5.99 -8.14
C THR A 90 0.83 5.27 -8.48
N GLU A 91 1.96 5.82 -8.04
CA GLU A 91 3.30 5.34 -8.39
C GLU A 91 4.20 5.21 -7.16
N VAL A 92 5.01 4.15 -7.15
CA VAL A 92 6.12 3.99 -6.21
C VAL A 92 7.42 4.42 -6.89
N ILE A 93 8.11 5.39 -6.28
CA ILE A 93 9.36 5.92 -6.81
C ILE A 93 10.53 5.15 -6.20
N VAL A 94 11.31 4.50 -7.04
CA VAL A 94 12.47 3.69 -6.66
C VAL A 94 13.74 4.32 -7.20
N GLN A 95 14.74 4.53 -6.33
CA GLN A 95 16.07 4.93 -6.73
C GLN A 95 16.87 3.69 -7.12
N GLU A 96 17.04 3.50 -8.43
CA GLU A 96 17.92 2.50 -9.01
C GLU A 96 19.33 3.07 -9.21
N ALA A 97 20.29 2.25 -9.66
CA ALA A 97 21.70 2.64 -9.73
C ALA A 97 21.97 3.90 -10.58
N SER A 98 21.19 4.15 -11.62
CA SER A 98 21.42 5.25 -12.57
C SER A 98 20.29 6.28 -12.64
N ALA A 99 19.10 5.97 -12.14
CA ALA A 99 17.91 6.82 -12.29
C ALA A 99 16.84 6.49 -11.26
N LYS A 100 15.87 7.39 -11.13
CA LYS A 100 14.60 7.10 -10.46
C LYS A 100 13.65 6.44 -11.46
N VAL A 101 13.00 5.36 -11.02
CA VAL A 101 12.04 4.59 -11.80
C VAL A 101 10.71 4.59 -11.05
N ALA A 102 9.62 4.88 -11.77
CA ALA A 102 8.27 4.80 -11.24
C ALA A 102 7.67 3.42 -11.52
N TYR A 103 7.16 2.77 -10.48
CA TYR A 103 6.42 1.52 -10.55
C TYR A 103 4.94 1.85 -10.29
N GLU A 104 4.12 1.78 -11.34
CA GLU A 104 2.70 2.08 -11.26
C GLU A 104 1.94 0.99 -10.48
N LEU A 105 0.99 1.41 -9.66
CA LEU A 105 0.08 0.54 -8.91
C LEU A 105 -1.28 0.45 -9.60
N ASP A 106 -2.10 -0.52 -9.21
CA ASP A 106 -3.47 -0.65 -9.71
C ASP A 106 -4.34 0.46 -9.11
N ASN A 107 -4.47 1.56 -9.86
CA ASN A 107 -5.22 2.73 -9.41
C ASN A 107 -6.72 2.42 -9.28
N VAL A 108 -7.25 1.49 -10.09
CA VAL A 108 -8.66 1.08 -10.03
C VAL A 108 -8.94 0.34 -8.72
N GLN A 109 -8.06 -0.58 -8.32
CA GLN A 109 -8.20 -1.29 -7.05
C GLN A 109 -8.08 -0.34 -5.84
N ILE A 110 -7.18 0.67 -5.91
CA ILE A 110 -7.03 1.70 -4.88
C ILE A 110 -8.30 2.56 -4.76
N ASP A 111 -8.82 3.04 -5.88
CA ASP A 111 -9.99 3.93 -5.92
C ASP A 111 -11.27 3.19 -5.53
N PHE A 112 -11.41 1.93 -5.94
CA PHE A 112 -12.50 1.06 -5.49
C PHE A 112 -12.47 0.86 -3.97
N GLY A 113 -11.31 0.49 -3.41
CA GLY A 113 -11.14 0.34 -1.96
C GLY A 113 -11.45 1.64 -1.21
N SER A 114 -10.98 2.77 -1.73
CA SER A 114 -11.27 4.10 -1.17
C SER A 114 -12.76 4.44 -1.20
N ALA A 115 -13.48 4.08 -2.27
CA ALA A 115 -14.93 4.30 -2.38
C ALA A 115 -15.72 3.44 -1.39
N ILE A 116 -15.34 2.16 -1.24
CA ILE A 116 -15.92 1.26 -0.24
C ILE A 116 -15.70 1.82 1.17
N ASP A 117 -14.48 2.26 1.46
CA ASP A 117 -14.11 2.81 2.77
C ASP A 117 -14.82 4.13 3.11
N ALA A 118 -15.18 4.92 2.08
CA ALA A 118 -15.98 6.13 2.21
C ALA A 118 -17.50 5.87 2.28
N GLY A 119 -17.94 4.63 2.04
CA GLY A 119 -19.36 4.28 1.93
C GLY A 119 -20.02 4.76 0.63
N ASP A 120 -19.25 5.19 -0.38
CA ASP A 120 -19.76 5.59 -1.68
C ASP A 120 -19.96 4.36 -2.57
N LEU A 121 -21.05 3.64 -2.31
CA LEU A 121 -21.39 2.42 -3.01
C LEU A 121 -21.72 2.65 -4.49
N ALA A 122 -22.19 3.86 -4.86
CA ALA A 122 -22.47 4.19 -6.25
C ALA A 122 -21.18 4.28 -7.06
N LYS A 123 -20.16 4.97 -6.53
CA LYS A 123 -18.83 5.02 -7.14
C LYS A 123 -18.18 3.64 -7.17
N ALA A 124 -18.30 2.86 -6.08
CA ALA A 124 -17.77 1.51 -6.04
C ALA A 124 -18.40 0.59 -7.11
N ALA A 125 -19.73 0.67 -7.31
CA ALA A 125 -20.43 -0.11 -8.32
C ALA A 125 -19.98 0.23 -9.75
N ALA A 126 -19.73 1.51 -10.04
CA ALA A 126 -19.25 1.93 -11.36
C ALA A 126 -17.91 1.29 -11.77
N PHE A 127 -17.03 1.00 -10.80
CA PHE A 127 -15.79 0.26 -11.07
C PHE A 127 -16.05 -1.20 -11.44
N LEU A 128 -17.03 -1.86 -10.81
CA LEU A 128 -17.40 -3.25 -11.11
C LEU A 128 -17.99 -3.39 -12.52
N ASP A 129 -18.82 -2.43 -12.93
CA ASP A 129 -19.41 -2.42 -14.27
C ASP A 129 -18.34 -2.28 -15.36
N HIS A 130 -17.27 -1.54 -15.08
CA HIS A 130 -16.15 -1.39 -16.02
C HIS A 130 -15.35 -2.69 -16.20
N TYR A 131 -15.13 -3.46 -15.12
CA TYR A 131 -14.44 -4.75 -15.19
C TYR A 131 -15.23 -5.82 -15.96
N ASN A 132 -16.56 -5.78 -15.94
CA ASN A 132 -17.39 -6.77 -16.63
C ASN A 132 -17.41 -6.62 -18.16
N VAL A 133 -16.94 -5.49 -18.71
CA VAL A 133 -16.96 -5.24 -20.16
C VAL A 133 -15.68 -5.72 -20.85
N ASP A 134 -14.55 -5.75 -20.14
CA ASP A 134 -13.26 -6.17 -20.70
C ASP A 134 -13.07 -7.71 -20.71
N ASP A 135 -13.98 -8.46 -20.10
CA ASP A 135 -14.02 -9.94 -20.09
C ASP A 135 -14.98 -10.53 -21.14
N SER A 136 -15.42 -9.73 -22.13
CA SER A 136 -16.33 -10.16 -23.22
C SER A 136 -15.79 -9.98 -24.63
#